data_AF-A1EC26-F1
#
_entry.id   AF-A1EC26-F1
#
_cell.length_a   1.000
_cell.length_b   1.000
_cell.length_c   1.000
_cell.angle_alpha   90.00
_cell.angle_beta   90.00
_cell.angle_gamma   90.00
#
_symmetry.space_group_name_H-M   'P 1'
#
loop_
_entity.id
_entity.type
_entity.pdbx_description
1 polymer ?
#
loop_
_entity_poly.entity_id
_entity_poly.type
_entity_poly.pdbx_seq_one_letter_code
_entity_poly.pdbx_strand_id
1 'polypeptide(L)'
;MFQNNPLLSQLKQQIRDSKPVVEGVVRGSDKAFGFLECDKKSYFIPPQAMKKVMHGDKIKARIETVGDKEQAEPEELIEPMLTRFIAKVRYNKDKKLQVLVDHPQINQPIGANKAKAVTEDLQEGDWVVAELKTHPLRDDRFLFAQITQFICQKDDEFAPWWVTLARHQQSRYPVQGQESYEMLDQQPREDLTALDFVTIDSESTQDMDDALYIEALEENGQPVGWKLIVAIADPTAYIDENSLIEQEAKQRCFTNYLPGFNIPMLPRKLSDELCSLMENETRPALVCFIDVNLDGSLRNKPTFVSAYVKSKAKLAYDKVSDYLEQKEGAWQPENAASKTQIDLLHQFTLARIQWRKTHSLLFNEKPDYSFKLAENGKVEAIVAEYRRIANQIVEESMILANICAAQYLNETAQCGIFNTHSGFDQKNLAAAQQFLLSQLANEENEADLKERYSSENLATLEGYCRMRQDIEPIEGDYLELRLRRYLTFAEFKAELAPHFGLGLAGYATWTSPIRKYSDMVNHRLIKASLTTQQYQKPAD
;
A
#
# COMPACT_ATOMS: atom_id res chain seq x y z
N MET A 1 -5.33 -9.60 67.04
CA MET A 1 -6.49 -10.27 66.43
C MET A 1 -7.37 -9.24 65.70
N PHE A 2 -6.82 -8.51 64.71
CA PHE A 2 -7.50 -7.43 63.97
C PHE A 2 -7.45 -7.66 62.45
N GLN A 3 -7.41 -8.91 62.00
CA GLN A 3 -7.17 -9.21 60.59
C GLN A 3 -8.40 -9.33 59.70
N ASN A 4 -9.64 -9.29 60.22
CA ASN A 4 -10.85 -9.34 59.38
C ASN A 4 -12.01 -8.54 60.01
N ASN A 5 -11.97 -7.21 59.93
CA ASN A 5 -13.12 -6.36 60.30
C ASN A 5 -13.92 -5.97 59.02
N PRO A 6 -15.16 -6.45 58.85
CA PRO A 6 -15.97 -6.18 57.65
C PRO A 6 -16.28 -4.69 57.47
N LEU A 7 -16.48 -3.94 58.54
CA LEU A 7 -16.69 -2.48 58.51
C LEU A 7 -15.46 -1.72 58.02
N LEU A 8 -14.25 -2.17 58.43
CA LEU A 8 -13.01 -1.57 57.97
C LEU A 8 -12.76 -1.85 56.49
N SER A 9 -13.17 -3.04 56.01
CA SER A 9 -13.08 -3.42 54.60
C SER A 9 -14.08 -2.63 53.76
N GLN A 10 -15.30 -2.44 54.26
CA GLN A 10 -16.35 -1.65 53.61
C GLN A 10 -15.98 -0.15 53.56
N LEU A 11 -15.41 0.40 54.64
CA LEU A 11 -14.92 1.78 54.67
C LEU A 11 -13.75 1.99 53.70
N LYS A 12 -12.80 1.05 53.64
CA LYS A 12 -11.71 1.08 52.66
C LYS A 12 -12.23 1.02 51.23
N GLN A 13 -13.26 0.21 50.97
CA GLN A 13 -13.90 0.12 49.66
C GLN A 13 -14.61 1.43 49.30
N GLN A 14 -15.37 2.04 50.21
CA GLN A 14 -16.04 3.34 49.98
C GLN A 14 -15.06 4.50 49.75
N ILE A 15 -13.97 4.56 50.52
CA ILE A 15 -12.90 5.56 50.33
C ILE A 15 -12.18 5.32 49.01
N ARG A 16 -12.04 4.06 48.60
CA ARG A 16 -11.49 3.72 47.30
C ARG A 16 -12.42 4.27 46.23
N ASP A 17 -13.67 3.80 46.18
CA ASP A 17 -14.66 4.09 45.14
C ASP A 17 -15.00 5.58 44.95
N SER A 18 -14.74 6.44 45.94
CA SER A 18 -14.94 7.90 45.82
C SER A 18 -13.84 8.66 45.07
N LYS A 19 -12.69 8.01 44.79
CA LYS A 19 -11.58 8.65 44.05
C LYS A 19 -11.85 8.68 42.54
N PRO A 20 -11.40 9.74 41.84
CA PRO A 20 -11.55 9.83 40.39
C PRO A 20 -10.77 8.74 39.67
N VAL A 21 -11.40 8.14 38.65
CA VAL A 21 -10.81 7.15 37.75
C VAL A 21 -10.71 7.76 36.36
N VAL A 22 -9.57 7.58 35.72
CA VAL A 22 -9.31 8.08 34.37
C VAL A 22 -8.80 6.96 33.47
N GLU A 23 -9.06 7.12 32.18
CA GLU A 23 -8.54 6.24 31.13
C GLU A 23 -7.41 6.95 30.40
N GLY A 24 -6.35 6.21 30.05
CA GLY A 24 -5.23 6.75 29.30
C GLY A 24 -4.26 5.69 28.83
N VAL A 25 -3.22 6.13 28.12
CA VAL A 25 -2.15 5.26 27.62
C VAL A 25 -0.90 5.44 28.47
N VAL A 26 -0.30 4.33 28.90
CA VAL A 26 0.91 4.33 29.71
C VAL A 26 2.11 4.72 28.84
N ARG A 27 2.85 5.73 29.27
CA ARG A 27 4.09 6.18 28.66
C ARG A 27 5.25 5.91 29.61
N GLY A 28 6.01 4.85 29.34
CA GLY A 28 7.28 4.60 30.02
C GLY A 28 8.30 5.71 29.79
N SER A 29 9.20 5.89 30.76
CA SER A 29 10.38 6.76 30.65
C SER A 29 11.67 5.93 30.69
N ASP A 30 12.83 6.56 30.46
CA ASP A 30 14.13 5.90 30.64
C ASP A 30 14.44 5.57 32.12
N LYS A 31 13.61 6.09 33.04
CA LYS A 31 13.68 5.82 34.48
C LYS A 31 12.59 4.81 34.87
N ALA A 32 12.59 4.38 36.13
CA ALA A 32 11.64 3.38 36.62
C ALA A 32 10.18 3.87 36.73
N PHE A 33 9.89 5.15 36.49
CA PHE A 33 8.54 5.72 36.52
C PHE A 33 7.98 5.93 35.10
N GLY A 34 6.70 6.24 34.99
CA GLY A 34 6.05 6.58 33.73
C GLY A 34 4.98 7.64 33.91
N PHE A 35 4.19 7.83 32.86
CA PHE A 35 3.03 8.72 32.87
C PHE A 35 1.81 8.01 32.27
N LEU A 36 0.62 8.41 32.68
CA LEU A 36 -0.63 8.05 32.04
C LEU A 36 -1.09 9.25 31.21
N GLU A 37 -0.98 9.14 29.89
CA GLU A 37 -1.41 10.18 28.95
C GLU A 37 -2.92 10.04 28.71
N CYS A 38 -3.69 11.03 29.17
CA CYS A 38 -5.12 11.17 28.91
C CYS A 38 -5.35 12.35 27.94
N ASP A 39 -6.54 12.48 27.37
CA ASP A 39 -6.88 13.48 26.35
C ASP A 39 -6.48 14.94 26.67
N LYS A 40 -6.49 15.32 27.95
CA LYS A 40 -6.23 16.71 28.40
C LYS A 40 -5.12 16.84 29.45
N LYS A 41 -4.66 15.74 30.03
CA LYS A 41 -3.76 15.75 31.18
C LYS A 41 -2.92 14.48 31.23
N SER A 42 -1.69 14.62 31.73
CA SER A 42 -0.78 13.53 31.99
C SER A 42 -0.62 13.32 33.49
N TYR A 43 -0.73 12.08 33.97
CA TYR A 43 -0.61 11.74 35.39
C TYR A 43 0.66 10.93 35.64
N PHE A 44 1.40 11.24 36.70
CA PHE A 44 2.61 10.50 37.05
C PHE A 44 2.29 9.08 37.54
N ILE A 45 2.99 8.07 37.04
CA ILE A 45 2.90 6.68 37.52
C ILE A 45 4.17 6.34 38.30
N PRO A 46 4.09 6.09 39.61
CA PRO A 46 5.26 5.83 40.44
C PRO A 46 5.94 4.48 40.09
N PRO A 47 7.23 4.30 40.43
CA PRO A 47 7.97 3.10 40.04
C PRO A 47 7.39 1.75 40.49
N GLN A 48 6.71 1.71 41.63
CA GLN A 48 6.07 0.47 42.08
C GLN A 48 4.82 0.14 41.28
N ALA A 49 4.04 1.16 40.90
CA ALA A 49 2.86 1.02 40.06
C ALA A 49 3.25 0.64 38.62
N MET A 50 4.37 1.15 38.11
CA MET A 50 4.91 0.78 36.79
C MET A 50 5.20 -0.71 36.65
N LYS A 51 5.42 -1.46 37.73
CA LYS A 51 5.61 -2.92 37.65
C LYS A 51 4.35 -3.69 37.24
N LYS A 52 3.18 -3.07 37.34
CA LYS A 52 1.89 -3.66 36.96
C LYS A 52 1.55 -3.47 35.48
N VAL A 53 2.28 -2.60 34.79
CA VAL A 53 1.96 -2.12 33.44
C VAL A 53 3.20 -2.11 32.55
N MET A 54 2.99 -1.84 31.28
CA MET A 54 4.01 -1.66 30.27
C MET A 54 3.75 -0.37 29.50
N HIS A 55 4.81 0.20 28.93
CA HIS A 55 4.65 1.26 27.95
C HIS A 55 3.70 0.81 26.82
N GLY A 56 2.75 1.67 26.47
CA GLY A 56 1.74 1.45 25.43
C GLY A 56 0.42 0.84 25.94
N ASP A 57 0.37 0.31 27.17
CA ASP A 57 -0.89 -0.24 27.69
C ASP A 57 -1.95 0.86 27.82
N LYS A 58 -3.17 0.58 27.36
CA LYS A 58 -4.34 1.39 27.68
C LYS A 58 -4.97 0.86 28.95
N ILE A 59 -5.07 1.72 29.97
CA ILE A 59 -5.52 1.33 31.31
C ILE A 59 -6.58 2.29 31.85
N LYS A 60 -7.37 1.79 32.81
CA LYS A 60 -8.00 2.65 33.82
C LYS A 60 -7.08 2.73 35.02
N ALA A 61 -6.89 3.95 35.51
CA ALA A 61 -6.14 4.21 36.73
C ALA A 61 -6.94 5.10 37.68
N ARG A 62 -6.78 4.84 38.96
CA ARG A 62 -7.31 5.70 40.03
C ARG A 62 -6.31 6.81 40.29
N ILE A 63 -6.79 8.04 40.40
CA ILE A 63 -5.94 9.17 40.72
C ILE A 63 -5.90 9.37 42.23
N GLU A 64 -4.69 9.39 42.77
CA GLU A 64 -4.42 9.68 44.17
C GLU A 64 -3.65 10.99 44.30
N THR A 65 -4.09 11.85 45.22
CA THR A 65 -3.37 13.06 45.59
C THR A 65 -2.48 12.75 46.79
N VAL A 66 -1.16 12.85 46.61
CA VAL A 66 -0.16 12.68 47.67
C VAL A 66 0.60 13.99 47.84
N GLY A 67 0.30 14.71 48.93
CA GLY A 67 0.73 16.11 49.08
C GLY A 67 0.06 16.98 48.02
N ASP A 68 0.85 17.74 47.26
CA ASP A 68 0.37 18.59 46.16
C ASP A 68 0.43 17.92 44.77
N LYS A 69 0.77 16.62 44.72
CA LYS A 69 0.95 15.89 43.45
C LYS A 69 -0.11 14.83 43.25
N GLU A 70 -0.66 14.80 42.04
CA GLU A 70 -1.52 13.72 41.58
C GLU A 70 -0.69 12.61 40.94
N GLN A 71 -0.99 11.37 41.30
CA GLN A 71 -0.38 10.17 40.73
C GLN A 71 -1.45 9.16 40.32
N ALA A 72 -1.18 8.39 39.27
CA ALA A 72 -2.06 7.35 38.77
C ALA A 72 -1.65 5.98 39.35
N GLU A 73 -2.61 5.29 39.97
CA GLU A 73 -2.49 3.90 40.40
C GLU A 73 -3.27 3.02 39.40
N PRO A 74 -2.60 2.18 38.59
CA PRO A 74 -3.24 1.30 37.62
C PRO A 74 -4.20 0.29 38.27
N GLU A 75 -5.41 0.15 37.72
CA GLU A 75 -6.44 -0.75 38.25
C GLU A 75 -6.93 -1.80 37.26
N GLU A 76 -7.19 -1.42 36.01
CA GLU A 76 -7.78 -2.30 35.00
C GLU A 76 -7.05 -2.13 33.67
N LEU A 77 -6.73 -3.24 33.01
CA LEU A 77 -6.20 -3.24 31.65
C LEU A 77 -7.37 -3.18 30.67
N ILE A 78 -7.41 -2.12 29.85
CA ILE A 78 -8.40 -2.00 28.76
C ILE A 78 -7.86 -2.69 27.52
N GLU A 79 -6.62 -2.36 27.15
CA GLU A 79 -5.96 -2.89 25.96
C GLU A 79 -4.46 -3.08 26.24
N PRO A 80 -3.92 -4.30 26.10
CA PRO A 80 -2.48 -4.52 26.22
C PRO A 80 -1.72 -3.93 25.03
N MET A 81 -0.56 -3.34 25.28
CA MET A 81 0.39 -2.99 24.21
C MET A 81 0.81 -4.21 23.41
N LEU A 82 1.01 -5.34 24.08
CA LEU A 82 1.54 -6.56 23.48
C LEU A 82 0.51 -7.70 23.54
N THR A 83 0.17 -8.23 22.36
CA THR A 83 -0.52 -9.51 22.21
C THR A 83 0.42 -10.52 21.57
N ARG A 84 0.69 -10.37 20.27
CA ARG A 84 1.73 -11.04 19.49
C ARG A 84 2.84 -10.05 19.18
N PHE A 85 4.09 -10.40 19.43
CA PHE A 85 5.21 -9.47 19.25
C PHE A 85 6.50 -10.18 18.83
N ILE A 86 7.41 -9.39 18.27
CA ILE A 86 8.78 -9.81 17.95
C ILE A 86 9.64 -9.60 19.18
N ALA A 87 10.51 -10.57 19.45
CA ALA A 87 11.47 -10.46 20.53
C ALA A 87 12.79 -11.17 20.21
N LYS A 88 13.82 -10.82 20.99
CA LYS A 88 15.05 -11.59 21.08
C LYS A 88 15.01 -12.51 22.29
N VAL A 89 15.50 -13.74 22.11
CA VAL A 89 15.70 -14.71 23.19
C VAL A 89 16.76 -14.19 24.16
N ARG A 90 16.50 -14.38 25.45
CA ARG A 90 17.42 -14.06 26.54
C ARG A 90 17.38 -15.14 27.61
N TYR A 91 18.50 -15.40 28.26
CA TYR A 91 18.58 -16.22 29.46
C TYR A 91 19.04 -15.37 30.65
N ASN A 92 18.35 -15.50 31.78
CA ASN A 92 18.80 -14.86 33.02
C ASN A 92 20.01 -15.62 33.63
N LYS A 93 20.53 -15.12 34.76
CA LYS A 93 21.68 -15.74 35.46
C LYS A 93 21.43 -17.19 35.88
N ASP A 94 20.18 -17.58 36.09
CA ASP A 94 19.75 -18.93 36.47
C ASP A 94 19.40 -19.81 35.25
N LYS A 95 19.77 -19.38 34.03
CA LYS A 95 19.44 -20.03 32.76
C LYS A 95 17.94 -20.19 32.50
N LYS A 96 17.10 -19.35 33.11
CA LYS A 96 15.67 -19.29 32.79
C LYS A 96 15.44 -18.45 31.55
N LEU A 97 14.59 -18.97 30.66
CA LEU A 97 14.22 -18.34 29.41
C LEU A 97 13.41 -17.05 29.65
N GLN A 98 13.82 -16.01 28.95
CA GLN A 98 13.20 -14.70 28.87
C GLN A 98 13.19 -14.22 27.42
N VAL A 99 12.43 -13.17 27.16
CA VAL A 99 12.43 -12.47 25.88
C VAL A 99 12.58 -10.96 26.09
N LEU A 100 13.28 -10.31 25.17
CA LEU A 100 13.40 -8.87 25.06
C LEU A 100 12.58 -8.40 23.86
N VAL A 101 11.56 -7.59 24.13
CA VAL A 101 10.66 -7.08 23.10
C VAL A 101 11.44 -6.18 22.13
N ASP A 102 11.19 -6.35 20.85
CA ASP A 102 11.78 -5.51 19.80
C ASP A 102 11.04 -4.16 19.70
N HIS A 103 11.16 -3.37 20.77
CA HIS A 103 10.55 -2.05 20.88
C HIS A 103 11.46 -1.10 21.69
N PRO A 104 11.80 0.11 21.17
CA PRO A 104 12.75 1.01 21.82
C PRO A 104 12.40 1.41 23.28
N GLN A 105 11.11 1.45 23.59
CA GLN A 105 10.60 1.88 24.91
C GLN A 105 10.24 0.71 25.85
N ILE A 106 10.42 -0.55 25.43
CA ILE A 106 10.10 -1.73 26.26
C ILE A 106 11.38 -2.52 26.52
N ASN A 107 12.08 -2.14 27.60
CA ASN A 107 13.38 -2.71 27.94
C ASN A 107 13.31 -3.79 29.04
N GLN A 108 12.13 -4.04 29.60
CA GLN A 108 11.96 -5.05 30.66
C GLN A 108 11.97 -6.46 30.08
N PRO A 109 12.83 -7.38 30.58
CA PRO A 109 12.79 -8.77 30.17
C PRO A 109 11.52 -9.45 30.65
N ILE A 110 10.83 -10.16 29.75
CA ILE A 110 9.60 -10.90 30.05
C ILE A 110 9.97 -12.38 30.19
N GLY A 111 9.59 -13.02 31.30
CA GLY A 111 9.79 -14.47 31.45
C GLY A 111 9.02 -15.22 30.39
N ALA A 112 9.59 -16.31 29.83
CA ALA A 112 8.93 -17.03 28.75
C ALA A 112 9.08 -18.55 28.82
N ASN A 113 8.16 -19.26 28.18
CA ASN A 113 8.34 -20.67 27.81
C ASN A 113 8.33 -20.85 26.29
N LYS A 114 8.70 -22.04 25.85
CA LYS A 114 8.69 -22.45 24.43
C LYS A 114 7.42 -23.25 24.13
N ALA A 115 6.67 -22.90 23.08
CA ALA A 115 5.58 -23.72 22.58
C ALA A 115 6.11 -25.03 21.98
N LYS A 116 5.31 -26.10 22.01
CA LYS A 116 5.71 -27.41 21.48
C LYS A 116 6.06 -27.39 19.98
N ALA A 117 5.44 -26.49 19.23
CA ALA A 117 5.69 -26.33 17.80
C ALA A 117 7.08 -25.75 17.48
N VAL A 118 7.71 -25.07 18.44
CA VAL A 118 9.08 -24.53 18.29
C VAL A 118 10.06 -25.64 18.68
N THR A 119 10.56 -26.32 17.67
CA THR A 119 11.43 -27.50 17.84
C THR A 119 12.90 -27.12 17.96
N GLU A 120 13.25 -25.93 17.49
CA GLU A 120 14.59 -25.37 17.46
C GLU A 120 15.16 -25.22 18.89
N ASP A 121 16.47 -25.42 19.02
CA ASP A 121 17.21 -25.10 20.24
C ASP A 121 17.54 -23.60 20.24
N LEU A 122 16.98 -22.87 21.20
CA LEU A 122 17.02 -21.41 21.21
C LEU A 122 18.32 -20.92 21.86
N GLN A 123 19.00 -19.99 21.22
CA GLN A 123 20.22 -19.38 21.72
C GLN A 123 20.00 -17.92 22.12
N GLU A 124 20.89 -17.40 22.97
CA GLU A 124 20.89 -16.00 23.39
C GLU A 124 20.96 -15.08 22.16
N GLY A 125 19.97 -14.20 22.01
CA GLY A 125 19.88 -13.21 20.93
C GLY A 125 19.06 -13.65 19.72
N ASP A 126 18.64 -14.92 19.64
CA ASP A 126 17.83 -15.41 18.51
C ASP A 126 16.51 -14.65 18.38
N TRP A 127 16.06 -14.45 17.15
CA TRP A 127 14.81 -13.75 16.87
C TRP A 127 13.64 -14.73 16.92
N VAL A 128 12.58 -14.33 17.62
CA VAL A 128 11.39 -15.16 17.81
C VAL A 128 10.11 -14.32 17.76
N VAL A 129 8.99 -14.98 17.44
CA VAL A 129 7.65 -14.46 17.73
C VAL A 129 7.23 -15.00 19.09
N ALA A 130 6.70 -14.12 19.92
CA ALA A 130 6.13 -14.47 21.21
C ALA A 130 4.71 -13.91 21.35
N GLU A 131 3.93 -14.58 22.19
CA GLU A 131 2.61 -14.13 22.60
C GLU A 131 2.57 -13.88 24.10
N LEU A 132 1.99 -12.75 24.52
CA LEU A 132 1.79 -12.44 25.92
C LEU A 132 0.69 -13.34 26.50
N LYS A 133 1.06 -14.19 27.46
CA LYS A 133 0.14 -15.13 28.11
C LYS A 133 -0.41 -14.62 29.43
N THR A 134 0.37 -13.86 30.20
CA THR A 134 -0.12 -13.22 31.43
C THR A 134 0.26 -11.75 31.54
N HIS A 135 -0.64 -10.97 32.13
CA HIS A 135 -0.46 -9.54 32.41
C HIS A 135 -0.89 -9.22 33.87
N PRO A 136 -0.14 -8.41 34.64
CA PRO A 136 -0.46 -8.14 36.05
C PRO A 136 -1.86 -7.62 36.31
N LEU A 137 -2.33 -6.66 35.50
CA LEU A 137 -3.67 -6.11 35.62
C LEU A 137 -4.81 -7.02 35.15
N ARG A 138 -4.52 -8.13 34.46
CA ARG A 138 -5.53 -9.06 33.94
C ARG A 138 -5.59 -10.35 34.76
N ASP A 139 -4.42 -10.89 35.11
CA ASP A 139 -4.27 -12.25 35.63
C ASP A 139 -3.76 -12.29 37.07
N ASP A 140 -3.50 -11.13 37.70
CA ASP A 140 -2.83 -10.98 39.01
C ASP A 140 -1.50 -11.77 39.07
N ARG A 141 -0.79 -11.79 37.93
CA ARG A 141 0.47 -12.52 37.72
C ARG A 141 1.46 -11.64 36.99
N PHE A 142 2.75 -11.93 37.17
CA PHE A 142 3.81 -11.25 36.42
C PHE A 142 3.63 -11.37 34.90
N LEU A 143 4.25 -10.48 34.14
CA LEU A 143 4.30 -10.58 32.69
C LEU A 143 4.99 -11.89 32.27
N PHE A 144 4.28 -12.71 31.51
CA PHE A 144 4.81 -13.97 30.99
C PHE A 144 4.40 -14.17 29.54
N ALA A 145 5.34 -14.64 28.73
CA ALA A 145 5.12 -14.88 27.31
C ALA A 145 5.33 -16.36 26.95
N GLN A 146 4.83 -16.75 25.79
CA GLN A 146 5.15 -18.01 25.16
C GLN A 146 5.75 -17.72 23.79
N ILE A 147 6.93 -18.28 23.53
CA ILE A 147 7.53 -18.26 22.20
C ILE A 147 6.76 -19.21 21.31
N THR A 148 6.17 -18.70 20.23
CA THR A 148 5.29 -19.44 19.31
C THR A 148 5.96 -19.78 17.99
N GLN A 149 7.01 -19.05 17.60
CA GLN A 149 7.72 -19.27 16.34
C GLN A 149 9.19 -18.85 16.47
N PHE A 150 10.11 -19.67 15.96
CA PHE A 150 11.49 -19.28 15.69
C PHE A 150 11.57 -18.50 14.37
N ILE A 151 12.26 -17.35 14.36
CA ILE A 151 12.40 -16.51 13.16
C ILE A 151 13.72 -16.81 12.47
N CYS A 152 14.83 -16.52 13.15
CA CYS A 152 16.19 -16.70 12.64
C CYS A 152 17.20 -16.57 13.79
N GLN A 153 18.43 -16.98 13.53
CA GLN A 153 19.52 -16.84 14.49
C GLN A 153 19.92 -15.37 14.65
N LYS A 154 20.55 -15.04 15.78
CA LYS A 154 20.98 -13.65 16.08
C LYS A 154 21.91 -13.03 15.03
N ASP A 155 22.73 -13.85 14.36
CA ASP A 155 23.78 -13.45 13.41
C ASP A 155 23.34 -13.63 11.94
N ASP A 156 22.06 -13.93 11.69
CA ASP A 156 21.51 -14.02 10.33
C ASP A 156 21.53 -12.63 9.66
N GLU A 157 22.27 -12.50 8.55
CA GLU A 157 22.40 -11.24 7.82
C GLU A 157 21.08 -10.79 7.18
N PHE A 158 20.14 -11.71 6.95
CA PHE A 158 18.79 -11.43 6.45
C PHE A 158 17.76 -11.22 7.57
N ALA A 159 18.18 -11.17 8.85
CA ALA A 159 17.28 -10.93 9.97
C ALA A 159 16.33 -9.72 9.77
N PRO A 160 16.75 -8.56 9.20
CA PRO A 160 15.83 -7.44 8.96
C PRO A 160 14.59 -7.82 8.13
N TRP A 161 14.73 -8.69 7.12
CA TRP A 161 13.62 -9.15 6.29
C TRP A 161 12.75 -10.14 7.05
N TRP A 162 13.37 -11.17 7.64
CA TRP A 162 12.64 -12.24 8.34
C TRP A 162 11.86 -11.74 9.54
N VAL A 163 12.46 -10.81 10.29
CA VAL A 163 11.82 -10.16 11.43
C VAL A 163 10.67 -9.29 10.98
N THR A 164 10.84 -8.49 9.93
CA THR A 164 9.79 -7.61 9.40
C THR A 164 8.60 -8.42 8.86
N LEU A 165 8.87 -9.45 8.06
CA LEU A 165 7.84 -10.36 7.55
C LEU A 165 7.09 -11.03 8.70
N ALA A 166 7.80 -11.56 9.70
CA ALA A 166 7.17 -12.15 10.87
C ALA A 166 6.35 -11.13 11.67
N ARG A 167 6.81 -9.88 11.81
CA ARG A 167 6.09 -8.80 12.51
C ARG A 167 4.74 -8.56 11.87
N HIS A 168 4.71 -8.46 10.54
CA HIS A 168 3.51 -8.20 9.75
C HIS A 168 2.75 -9.46 9.32
N GLN A 169 3.11 -10.63 9.87
CA GLN A 169 2.47 -11.92 9.58
C GLN A 169 2.46 -12.27 8.08
N GLN A 170 3.51 -11.87 7.37
CA GLN A 170 3.70 -12.12 5.96
C GLN A 170 4.51 -13.40 5.75
N SER A 171 4.19 -14.16 4.70
CA SER A 171 4.95 -15.33 4.29
C SER A 171 6.36 -14.94 3.85
N ARG A 172 7.32 -15.86 4.03
CA ARG A 172 8.68 -15.74 3.45
C ARG A 172 8.78 -16.33 2.05
N TYR A 173 7.81 -17.14 1.67
CA TYR A 173 7.85 -17.97 0.48
C TYR A 173 6.74 -17.55 -0.50
N PRO A 174 6.98 -17.68 -1.82
CA PRO A 174 5.93 -17.51 -2.81
C PRO A 174 4.77 -18.49 -2.57
N VAL A 175 3.63 -18.23 -3.20
CA VAL A 175 2.52 -19.21 -3.23
C VAL A 175 3.03 -20.52 -3.81
N GLN A 176 2.65 -21.64 -3.19
CA GLN A 176 3.04 -22.95 -3.69
C GLN A 176 2.39 -23.19 -5.06
N GLY A 177 3.25 -23.44 -6.06
CA GLY A 177 2.81 -23.71 -7.42
C GLY A 177 2.44 -25.18 -7.68
N GLN A 178 2.08 -25.44 -8.93
CA GLN A 178 1.84 -26.78 -9.48
C GLN A 178 2.93 -27.13 -10.50
N GLU A 179 3.11 -28.41 -10.82
CA GLU A 179 4.09 -28.84 -11.82
C GLU A 179 3.78 -28.31 -13.22
N SER A 180 2.49 -28.25 -13.58
CA SER A 180 2.00 -27.74 -14.86
C SER A 180 0.72 -26.93 -14.66
N TYR A 181 0.47 -26.01 -15.58
CA TYR A 181 -0.75 -25.22 -15.63
C TYR A 181 -1.38 -25.40 -17.00
N GLU A 182 -2.67 -25.64 -17.02
CA GLU A 182 -3.47 -25.64 -18.24
C GLU A 182 -4.32 -24.37 -18.24
N MET A 183 -4.52 -23.79 -19.43
CA MET A 183 -5.43 -22.65 -19.56
C MET A 183 -6.87 -23.16 -19.36
N LEU A 184 -7.51 -22.68 -18.31
CA LEU A 184 -8.87 -23.05 -17.92
C LEU A 184 -9.91 -22.25 -18.70
N ASP A 185 -9.58 -21.00 -19.01
CA ASP A 185 -10.46 -20.07 -19.71
C ASP A 185 -10.70 -20.50 -21.17
N GLN A 186 -11.96 -20.80 -21.48
CA GLN A 186 -12.44 -21.24 -22.79
C GLN A 186 -13.06 -20.10 -23.62
N GLN A 187 -12.98 -18.85 -23.15
CA GLN A 187 -13.52 -17.72 -23.91
C GLN A 187 -12.79 -17.58 -25.26
N PRO A 188 -13.51 -17.22 -26.33
CA PRO A 188 -12.88 -16.97 -27.62
C PRO A 188 -11.87 -15.83 -27.49
N ARG A 189 -10.71 -16.00 -28.13
CA ARG A 189 -9.61 -15.04 -28.11
C ARG A 189 -9.33 -14.54 -29.52
N GLU A 190 -9.24 -13.23 -29.66
CA GLU A 190 -8.77 -12.61 -30.90
C GLU A 190 -7.27 -12.89 -31.09
N ASP A 191 -6.83 -13.10 -32.33
CA ASP A 191 -5.41 -13.21 -32.65
C ASP A 191 -4.86 -11.82 -32.99
N LEU A 192 -4.15 -11.22 -32.03
CA LEU A 192 -3.47 -9.93 -32.18
C LEU A 192 -1.96 -10.12 -32.27
N THR A 193 -1.47 -11.34 -32.51
CA THR A 193 -0.03 -11.65 -32.54
C THR A 193 0.71 -11.01 -33.72
N ALA A 194 -0.03 -10.51 -34.72
CA ALA A 194 0.52 -9.75 -35.84
C ALA A 194 0.88 -8.30 -35.47
N LEU A 195 0.28 -7.73 -34.42
CA LEU A 195 0.57 -6.36 -33.99
C LEU A 195 1.95 -6.28 -33.33
N ASP A 196 2.62 -5.15 -33.53
CA ASP A 196 3.98 -4.89 -33.01
C ASP A 196 3.96 -4.42 -31.56
N PHE A 197 3.36 -5.22 -30.67
CA PHE A 197 3.38 -4.93 -29.24
C PHE A 197 4.80 -4.82 -28.70
N VAL A 198 5.04 -3.90 -27.77
CA VAL A 198 6.29 -3.75 -27.03
C VAL A 198 6.03 -3.76 -25.53
N THR A 199 6.98 -4.27 -24.75
CA THR A 199 7.00 -4.10 -23.28
C THR A 199 8.10 -3.11 -22.92
N ILE A 200 7.88 -2.26 -21.90
CA ILE A 200 8.86 -1.26 -21.45
C ILE A 200 8.99 -1.38 -19.93
N ASP A 201 10.11 -1.90 -19.45
CA ASP A 201 10.32 -2.24 -18.05
C ASP A 201 11.74 -1.90 -17.58
N SER A 202 12.02 -2.13 -16.30
CA SER A 202 13.40 -2.19 -15.82
C SER A 202 14.09 -3.42 -16.42
N GLU A 203 15.40 -3.33 -16.69
CA GLU A 203 16.14 -4.41 -17.35
C GLU A 203 16.07 -5.75 -16.58
N SER A 204 15.97 -5.68 -15.25
CA SER A 204 15.85 -6.83 -14.35
C SER A 204 14.43 -7.41 -14.23
N THR A 205 13.40 -6.77 -14.78
CA THR A 205 12.00 -7.24 -14.67
C THR A 205 11.82 -8.57 -15.41
N GLN A 206 11.10 -9.50 -14.80
CA GLN A 206 10.78 -10.82 -15.38
C GLN A 206 9.27 -11.05 -15.51
N ASP A 207 8.46 -10.33 -14.73
CA ASP A 207 7.02 -10.41 -14.63
C ASP A 207 6.35 -9.21 -15.33
N MET A 208 6.52 -9.09 -16.66
CA MET A 208 5.91 -8.01 -17.42
C MET A 208 4.39 -8.20 -17.51
N ASP A 209 3.65 -7.38 -16.76
CA ASP A 209 2.18 -7.35 -16.73
C ASP A 209 1.60 -6.74 -18.01
N ASP A 210 2.26 -5.76 -18.61
CA ASP A 210 1.68 -4.92 -19.66
C ASP A 210 2.51 -4.84 -20.94
N ALA A 211 1.81 -4.77 -22.08
CA ALA A 211 2.38 -4.53 -23.39
C ALA A 211 1.54 -3.48 -24.14
N LEU A 212 2.23 -2.63 -24.91
CA LEU A 212 1.64 -1.48 -25.60
C LEU A 212 1.79 -1.63 -27.11
N TYR A 213 0.73 -1.29 -27.83
CA TYR A 213 0.77 -0.99 -29.25
C TYR A 213 0.05 0.34 -29.49
N ILE A 214 0.55 1.16 -30.40
CA ILE A 214 -0.07 2.42 -30.78
C ILE A 214 0.02 2.64 -32.29
N GLU A 215 -1.03 3.23 -32.85
CA GLU A 215 -1.06 3.70 -34.23
C GLU A 215 -1.71 5.09 -34.31
N ALA A 216 -1.37 5.87 -35.34
CA ALA A 216 -2.04 7.12 -35.63
C ALA A 216 -3.47 6.85 -36.12
N LEU A 217 -4.44 7.60 -35.60
CA LEU A 217 -5.78 7.66 -36.15
C LEU A 217 -5.83 8.79 -37.19
N GLU A 218 -6.29 8.46 -38.39
CA GLU A 218 -6.43 9.43 -39.48
C GLU A 218 -7.87 9.52 -39.98
N GLU A 219 -8.34 10.75 -40.23
CA GLU A 219 -9.58 11.02 -40.95
C GLU A 219 -9.27 11.90 -42.15
N ASN A 220 -9.68 11.48 -43.34
CA ASN A 220 -9.37 12.16 -44.62
C ASN A 220 -7.85 12.41 -44.84
N GLY A 221 -7.00 11.49 -44.37
CA GLY A 221 -5.54 11.59 -44.47
C GLY A 221 -4.92 12.67 -43.59
N GLN A 222 -5.63 13.11 -42.55
CA GLN A 222 -5.11 13.99 -41.51
C GLN A 222 -5.10 13.27 -40.16
N PRO A 223 -4.04 13.40 -39.35
CA PRO A 223 -4.01 12.81 -38.03
C PRO A 223 -5.08 13.48 -37.15
N VAL A 224 -5.94 12.68 -36.54
CA VAL A 224 -6.97 13.12 -35.59
C VAL A 224 -6.70 12.64 -34.17
N GLY A 225 -5.70 11.77 -33.98
CA GLY A 225 -5.38 11.20 -32.68
C GLY A 225 -4.56 9.93 -32.76
N TRP A 226 -4.70 9.08 -31.75
CA TRP A 226 -4.03 7.79 -31.65
C TRP A 226 -5.03 6.70 -31.25
N LYS A 227 -4.78 5.48 -31.73
CA LYS A 227 -5.37 4.28 -31.16
C LYS A 227 -4.31 3.59 -30.33
N LEU A 228 -4.49 3.64 -29.03
CA LEU A 228 -3.68 2.91 -28.06
C LEU A 228 -4.34 1.56 -27.79
N ILE A 229 -3.56 0.49 -27.86
CA ILE A 229 -3.97 -0.85 -27.48
C ILE A 229 -3.10 -1.29 -26.30
N VAL A 230 -3.74 -1.53 -25.16
CA VAL A 230 -3.08 -1.99 -23.93
C VAL A 230 -3.43 -3.45 -23.71
N ALA A 231 -2.43 -4.32 -23.76
CA ALA A 231 -2.56 -5.74 -23.49
C ALA A 231 -1.99 -6.06 -22.11
N ILE A 232 -2.81 -6.67 -21.25
CA ILE A 232 -2.42 -7.04 -19.88
C ILE A 232 -2.41 -8.56 -19.75
N ALA A 233 -1.35 -9.08 -19.13
CA ALA A 233 -1.19 -10.48 -18.76
C ALA A 233 -2.44 -11.02 -18.08
N ASP A 234 -2.82 -12.27 -18.38
CA ASP A 234 -4.09 -12.83 -17.97
C ASP A 234 -3.92 -14.04 -17.04
N PRO A 235 -3.52 -13.84 -15.77
CA PRO A 235 -3.40 -14.93 -14.82
C PRO A 235 -4.75 -15.58 -14.49
N THR A 236 -5.86 -14.85 -14.66
CA THR A 236 -7.22 -15.39 -14.48
C THR A 236 -7.57 -16.47 -15.50
N ALA A 237 -6.82 -16.57 -16.61
CA ALA A 237 -6.97 -17.66 -17.57
C ALA A 237 -6.50 -19.02 -17.02
N TYR A 238 -5.65 -19.03 -15.99
CA TYR A 238 -5.02 -20.23 -15.43
C TYR A 238 -5.47 -20.55 -13.99
N ILE A 239 -6.03 -19.58 -13.28
CA ILE A 239 -6.35 -19.69 -11.84
C ILE A 239 -7.84 -19.85 -11.63
N ASP A 240 -8.26 -21.07 -11.24
CA ASP A 240 -9.63 -21.37 -10.83
C ASP A 240 -10.01 -20.63 -9.53
N GLU A 241 -11.24 -20.12 -9.46
CA GLU A 241 -11.76 -19.35 -8.31
C GLU A 241 -11.86 -20.16 -7.00
N ASN A 242 -11.84 -21.49 -7.07
CA ASN A 242 -11.88 -22.36 -5.90
C ASN A 242 -10.51 -22.97 -5.56
N SER A 243 -9.45 -22.61 -6.31
CA SER A 243 -8.12 -23.16 -6.10
C SER A 243 -7.43 -22.62 -4.83
N LEU A 244 -6.43 -23.35 -4.34
CA LEU A 244 -5.57 -22.87 -3.24
C LEU A 244 -4.77 -21.63 -3.65
N ILE A 245 -4.38 -21.53 -4.93
CA ILE A 245 -3.67 -20.36 -5.46
C ILE A 245 -4.54 -19.10 -5.32
N GLU A 246 -5.82 -19.21 -5.66
CA GLU A 246 -6.79 -18.12 -5.50
C GLU A 246 -6.94 -17.68 -4.04
N GLN A 247 -7.09 -18.65 -3.12
CA GLN A 247 -7.23 -18.37 -1.70
C GLN A 247 -5.98 -17.67 -1.14
N GLU A 248 -4.78 -18.12 -1.52
CA GLU A 248 -3.53 -17.47 -1.13
C GLU A 248 -3.35 -16.09 -1.76
N ALA A 249 -3.68 -15.92 -3.05
CA ALA A 249 -3.60 -14.63 -3.73
C ALA A 249 -4.54 -13.61 -3.06
N LYS A 250 -5.77 -14.02 -2.73
CA LYS A 250 -6.73 -13.22 -1.96
C LYS A 250 -6.22 -12.87 -0.56
N GLN A 251 -5.58 -13.82 0.13
CA GLN A 251 -5.02 -13.58 1.46
C GLN A 251 -3.83 -12.61 1.43
N ARG A 252 -2.99 -12.68 0.38
CA ARG A 252 -1.80 -11.84 0.20
C ARG A 252 -2.15 -10.44 -0.32
N CYS A 253 -3.18 -10.32 -1.15
CA CYS A 253 -3.63 -9.14 -1.90
C CYS A 253 -2.61 -8.56 -2.90
N PHE A 254 -1.33 -8.55 -2.56
CA PHE A 254 -0.25 -7.93 -3.33
C PHE A 254 1.01 -8.79 -3.32
N THR A 255 1.84 -8.66 -4.36
CA THR A 255 3.25 -9.07 -4.27
C THR A 255 3.95 -8.13 -3.31
N ASN A 256 4.70 -8.67 -2.35
CA ASN A 256 5.48 -7.87 -1.42
C ASN A 256 6.86 -7.58 -2.00
N TYR A 257 7.15 -6.32 -2.31
CA TYR A 257 8.45 -5.87 -2.82
C TYR A 257 9.30 -5.36 -1.67
N LEU A 258 10.40 -6.05 -1.38
CA LEU A 258 11.38 -5.68 -0.35
C LEU A 258 12.72 -5.32 -1.02
N PRO A 259 13.61 -4.59 -0.32
CA PRO A 259 14.96 -4.38 -0.82
C PRO A 259 15.63 -5.72 -1.19
N GLY A 260 16.04 -5.86 -2.45
CA GLY A 260 16.75 -7.03 -2.97
C GLY A 260 15.92 -8.20 -3.47
N PHE A 261 14.67 -8.39 -3.03
CA PHE A 261 13.81 -9.47 -3.52
C PHE A 261 12.31 -9.20 -3.30
N ASN A 262 11.49 -9.94 -4.03
CA ASN A 262 10.03 -9.93 -3.87
C ASN A 262 9.49 -11.25 -3.32
N ILE A 263 8.31 -11.19 -2.72
CA ILE A 263 7.50 -12.35 -2.35
C ILE A 263 6.23 -12.30 -3.20
N PRO A 264 6.21 -13.02 -4.33
CA PRO A 264 5.11 -13.01 -5.28
C PRO A 264 3.75 -13.35 -4.66
N MET A 265 2.73 -12.64 -5.12
CA MET A 265 1.32 -12.95 -4.86
C MET A 265 0.90 -14.27 -5.50
N LEU A 266 1.49 -14.60 -6.65
CA LEU A 266 1.23 -15.81 -7.44
C LEU A 266 2.47 -16.72 -7.45
N PRO A 267 2.33 -18.00 -7.81
CA PRO A 267 3.49 -18.87 -8.05
C PRO A 267 4.40 -18.30 -9.14
N ARG A 268 5.73 -18.38 -8.94
CA ARG A 268 6.73 -17.84 -9.90
C ARG A 268 6.55 -18.34 -11.32
N LYS A 269 6.19 -19.61 -11.49
CA LYS A 269 5.91 -20.19 -12.81
C LYS A 269 4.73 -19.53 -13.54
N LEU A 270 3.74 -19.00 -12.80
CA LEU A 270 2.67 -18.20 -13.39
C LEU A 270 3.14 -16.77 -13.64
N SER A 271 3.77 -16.11 -12.66
CA SER A 271 4.15 -14.70 -12.77
C SER A 271 5.29 -14.45 -13.77
N ASP A 272 6.37 -15.22 -13.67
CA ASP A 272 7.65 -14.95 -14.31
C ASP A 272 7.76 -15.67 -15.69
N GLU A 273 6.87 -16.63 -15.97
CA GLU A 273 6.93 -17.44 -17.20
C GLU A 273 5.62 -17.39 -18.01
N LEU A 274 4.53 -17.99 -17.49
CA LEU A 274 3.31 -18.24 -18.27
C LEU A 274 2.45 -17.00 -18.53
N CYS A 275 2.38 -16.08 -17.57
CA CYS A 275 1.60 -14.85 -17.70
C CYS A 275 2.44 -13.69 -18.21
N SER A 276 3.73 -13.63 -17.87
CA SER A 276 4.65 -12.59 -18.33
C SER A 276 4.62 -12.47 -19.85
N LEU A 277 4.46 -11.24 -20.34
CA LEU A 277 4.37 -10.90 -21.76
C LEU A 277 5.77 -10.91 -22.42
N MET A 278 6.41 -12.09 -22.38
CA MET A 278 7.76 -12.33 -22.87
C MET A 278 7.91 -12.00 -24.36
N GLU A 279 9.07 -11.46 -24.71
CA GLU A 279 9.42 -11.14 -26.09
C GLU A 279 9.39 -12.39 -26.97
N ASN A 280 8.80 -12.25 -28.15
CA ASN A 280 8.70 -13.28 -29.18
C ASN A 280 7.94 -14.56 -28.76
N GLU A 281 7.15 -14.50 -27.71
CA GLU A 281 6.27 -15.58 -27.29
C GLU A 281 4.80 -15.18 -27.34
N THR A 282 3.93 -16.12 -27.73
CA THR A 282 2.49 -15.89 -27.72
C THR A 282 1.95 -16.05 -26.30
N ARG A 283 1.15 -15.09 -25.85
CA ARG A 283 0.57 -15.05 -24.49
C ARG A 283 -0.90 -14.70 -24.51
N PRO A 284 -1.74 -15.29 -23.64
CA PRO A 284 -3.09 -14.82 -23.42
C PRO A 284 -3.05 -13.47 -22.69
N ALA A 285 -3.88 -12.54 -23.14
CA ALA A 285 -4.03 -11.23 -22.53
C ALA A 285 -5.50 -10.80 -22.48
N LEU A 286 -5.83 -9.95 -21.51
CA LEU A 286 -7.00 -9.09 -21.58
C LEU A 286 -6.55 -7.77 -22.22
N VAL A 287 -7.25 -7.32 -23.25
CA VAL A 287 -6.82 -6.20 -24.10
C VAL A 287 -7.88 -5.10 -24.10
N CYS A 288 -7.43 -3.85 -24.06
CA CYS A 288 -8.26 -2.66 -24.17
C CYS A 288 -7.83 -1.81 -25.36
N PHE A 289 -8.78 -1.52 -26.26
CA PHE A 289 -8.63 -0.57 -27.37
C PHE A 289 -9.14 0.81 -26.95
N ILE A 290 -8.31 1.83 -27.16
CA ILE A 290 -8.54 3.18 -26.66
C ILE A 290 -8.23 4.19 -27.77
N ASP A 291 -9.26 4.88 -28.27
CA ASP A 291 -9.09 5.99 -29.19
C ASP A 291 -8.91 7.30 -28.42
N VAL A 292 -7.90 8.07 -28.79
CA VAL A 292 -7.46 9.28 -28.08
C VAL A 292 -7.33 10.42 -29.07
N ASN A 293 -7.87 11.59 -28.73
CA ASN A 293 -7.74 12.81 -29.55
C ASN A 293 -6.32 13.39 -29.48
N LEU A 294 -5.96 14.26 -30.42
CA LEU A 294 -4.66 14.97 -30.43
C LEU A 294 -4.36 15.77 -29.16
N ASP A 295 -5.39 16.20 -28.42
CA ASP A 295 -5.24 16.92 -27.16
C ASP A 295 -5.01 15.99 -25.95
N GLY A 296 -4.97 14.68 -26.16
CA GLY A 296 -4.82 13.67 -25.12
C GLY A 296 -6.13 13.26 -24.43
N SER A 297 -7.28 13.79 -24.84
CA SER A 297 -8.59 13.37 -24.31
C SER A 297 -9.05 12.04 -24.88
N LEU A 298 -9.82 11.27 -24.12
CA LEU A 298 -10.47 10.05 -24.60
C LEU A 298 -11.51 10.40 -25.68
N ARG A 299 -11.42 9.77 -26.85
CA ARG A 299 -12.30 10.06 -28.01
C ARG A 299 -13.58 9.24 -28.00
N ASN A 300 -13.45 7.93 -27.80
CA ASN A 300 -14.55 6.96 -27.88
C ASN A 300 -14.61 6.10 -26.61
N LYS A 301 -15.72 5.37 -26.45
CA LYS A 301 -15.81 4.34 -25.40
C LYS A 301 -14.75 3.25 -25.64
N PRO A 302 -14.07 2.78 -24.59
CA PRO A 302 -13.09 1.72 -24.73
C PRO A 302 -13.75 0.40 -25.11
N THR A 303 -13.02 -0.45 -25.82
CA THR A 303 -13.45 -1.81 -26.14
C THR A 303 -12.50 -2.81 -25.50
N PHE A 304 -13.04 -3.76 -24.74
CA PHE A 304 -12.28 -4.84 -24.12
C PHE A 304 -12.47 -6.15 -24.90
N VAL A 305 -11.40 -6.92 -25.03
CA VAL A 305 -11.44 -8.27 -25.62
C VAL A 305 -10.45 -9.20 -24.90
N SER A 306 -10.74 -10.50 -24.90
CA SER A 306 -9.74 -11.53 -24.61
C SER A 306 -8.95 -11.80 -25.90
N ALA A 307 -7.62 -11.85 -25.84
CA ALA A 307 -6.78 -12.04 -27.02
C ALA A 307 -5.56 -12.92 -26.76
N TYR A 308 -4.93 -13.35 -27.85
CA TYR A 308 -3.54 -13.77 -27.90
C TYR A 308 -2.68 -12.64 -28.45
N VAL A 309 -1.62 -12.29 -27.74
CA VAL A 309 -0.67 -11.24 -28.12
C VAL A 309 0.75 -11.80 -28.20
N LYS A 310 1.64 -11.07 -28.88
CA LYS A 310 3.05 -11.42 -28.99
C LYS A 310 3.89 -10.15 -28.94
N SER A 311 4.58 -9.92 -27.82
CA SER A 311 5.55 -8.82 -27.73
C SER A 311 6.67 -9.04 -28.75
N LYS A 312 7.05 -8.00 -29.48
CA LYS A 312 8.12 -8.03 -30.49
C LYS A 312 9.43 -7.48 -29.96
N ALA A 313 9.38 -6.71 -28.86
CA ALA A 313 10.56 -6.12 -28.25
C ALA A 313 10.37 -5.99 -26.72
N LYS A 314 11.36 -6.46 -25.96
CA LYS A 314 11.53 -6.10 -24.54
C LYS A 314 12.42 -4.87 -24.44
N LEU A 315 11.83 -3.73 -24.09
CA LEU A 315 12.52 -2.45 -24.01
C LEU A 315 12.84 -2.09 -22.55
N ALA A 316 13.98 -1.42 -22.34
CA ALA A 316 14.37 -0.94 -21.02
C ALA A 316 14.08 0.55 -20.86
N TYR A 317 13.55 0.98 -19.70
CA TYR A 317 13.23 2.39 -19.41
C TYR A 317 14.38 3.36 -19.74
N ASP A 318 15.60 3.03 -19.29
CA ASP A 318 16.76 3.89 -19.50
C ASP A 318 17.17 3.99 -20.97
N LYS A 319 17.11 2.88 -21.71
CA LYS A 319 17.46 2.86 -23.14
C LYS A 319 16.46 3.67 -23.96
N VAL A 320 15.17 3.52 -23.70
CA VAL A 320 14.11 4.29 -24.38
C VAL A 320 14.21 5.77 -24.03
N SER A 321 14.47 6.09 -22.76
CA SER A 321 14.63 7.49 -22.33
C SER A 321 15.88 8.13 -22.94
N ASP A 322 17.02 7.45 -22.93
CA ASP A 322 18.27 7.94 -23.55
C ASP A 322 18.11 8.17 -25.06
N TYR A 323 17.38 7.28 -25.75
CA TYR A 323 17.03 7.42 -27.16
C TYR A 323 16.17 8.67 -27.41
N LEU A 324 15.06 8.83 -26.67
CA LEU A 324 14.12 9.94 -26.85
C LEU A 324 14.73 11.30 -26.46
N GLU A 325 15.63 11.31 -25.47
CA GLU A 325 16.37 12.49 -25.03
C GLU A 325 17.58 12.80 -25.92
N GLN A 326 17.84 12.00 -26.96
CA GLN A 326 18.92 12.18 -27.93
C GLN A 326 20.32 12.24 -27.27
N LYS A 327 20.57 11.42 -26.26
CA LYS A 327 21.90 11.34 -25.63
C LYS A 327 22.94 10.79 -26.60
N GLU A 328 24.16 11.31 -26.51
CA GLU A 328 25.28 10.81 -27.30
C GLU A 328 25.56 9.34 -26.97
N GLY A 329 25.63 8.49 -28.00
CA GLY A 329 25.86 7.05 -27.85
C GLY A 329 24.66 6.25 -27.32
N ALA A 330 23.46 6.86 -27.24
CA ALA A 330 22.25 6.17 -26.82
C ALA A 330 21.94 4.95 -27.70
N TRP A 331 21.39 3.91 -27.06
CA TRP A 331 20.82 2.75 -27.75
C TRP A 331 19.81 3.20 -28.81
N GLN A 332 19.71 2.46 -29.91
CA GLN A 332 18.78 2.72 -31.01
C GLN A 332 17.84 1.53 -31.17
N PRO A 333 16.54 1.76 -31.46
CA PRO A 333 15.61 0.68 -31.79
C PRO A 333 16.15 -0.19 -32.93
N GLU A 334 16.13 -1.51 -32.72
CA GLU A 334 16.75 -2.48 -33.64
C GLU A 334 16.02 -2.58 -34.99
N ASN A 335 14.73 -2.20 -35.01
CA ASN A 335 13.89 -2.25 -36.20
C ASN A 335 12.96 -1.03 -36.30
N ALA A 336 12.44 -0.80 -37.51
CA ALA A 336 11.60 0.35 -37.81
C ALA A 336 10.24 0.32 -37.09
N ALA A 337 9.68 -0.86 -36.82
CA ALA A 337 8.40 -1.00 -36.12
C ALA A 337 8.52 -0.54 -34.66
N SER A 338 9.52 -1.04 -33.93
CA SER A 338 9.81 -0.62 -32.56
C SER A 338 10.10 0.87 -32.48
N LYS A 339 10.82 1.43 -33.46
CA LYS A 339 11.03 2.88 -33.55
C LYS A 339 9.72 3.65 -33.65
N THR A 340 8.85 3.26 -34.59
CA THR A 340 7.53 3.90 -34.77
C THR A 340 6.68 3.80 -33.50
N GLN A 341 6.67 2.65 -32.84
CA GLN A 341 5.94 2.46 -31.58
C GLN A 341 6.44 3.43 -30.49
N ILE A 342 7.76 3.51 -30.28
CA ILE A 342 8.36 4.41 -29.29
C ILE A 342 8.05 5.88 -29.61
N ASP A 343 8.22 6.29 -30.86
CA ASP A 343 8.02 7.69 -31.28
C ASP A 343 6.55 8.12 -31.15
N LEU A 344 5.59 7.24 -31.49
CA LEU A 344 4.15 7.51 -31.33
C LEU A 344 3.73 7.50 -29.86
N LEU A 345 4.20 6.54 -29.06
CA LEU A 345 3.95 6.50 -27.62
C LEU A 345 4.43 7.80 -26.97
N HIS A 346 5.62 8.27 -27.32
CA HIS A 346 6.14 9.54 -26.82
C HIS A 346 5.22 10.72 -27.14
N GLN A 347 4.76 10.85 -28.40
CA GLN A 347 3.85 11.92 -28.80
C GLN A 347 2.52 11.87 -28.04
N PHE A 348 1.93 10.68 -27.93
CA PHE A 348 0.73 10.43 -27.13
C PHE A 348 0.93 10.83 -25.66
N THR A 349 2.05 10.45 -25.05
CA THR A 349 2.37 10.75 -23.66
C THR A 349 2.49 12.25 -23.41
N LEU A 350 3.13 13.01 -24.30
CA LEU A 350 3.21 14.46 -24.17
C LEU A 350 1.81 15.10 -24.21
N ALA A 351 0.93 14.65 -25.10
CA ALA A 351 -0.45 15.12 -25.17
C ALA A 351 -1.23 14.75 -23.89
N ARG A 352 -1.08 13.52 -23.38
CA ARG A 352 -1.70 13.04 -22.14
C ARG A 352 -1.27 13.82 -20.90
N ILE A 353 0.02 14.09 -20.75
CA ILE A 353 0.55 14.91 -19.66
C ILE A 353 -0.06 16.31 -19.71
N GLN A 354 -0.13 16.92 -20.89
CA GLN A 354 -0.71 18.25 -21.06
C GLN A 354 -2.22 18.26 -20.75
N TRP A 355 -2.94 17.22 -21.16
CA TRP A 355 -4.34 17.05 -20.82
C TRP A 355 -4.55 16.93 -19.31
N ARG A 356 -3.74 16.10 -18.63
CA ARG A 356 -3.83 15.92 -17.17
C ARG A 356 -3.51 17.17 -16.39
N LYS A 357 -2.51 17.96 -16.81
CA LYS A 357 -2.19 19.27 -16.19
C LYS A 357 -3.39 20.21 -16.15
N THR A 358 -4.26 20.13 -17.15
CA THR A 358 -5.36 21.07 -17.35
C THR A 358 -6.70 20.56 -16.82
N HIS A 359 -6.95 19.25 -16.88
CA HIS A 359 -8.25 18.64 -16.56
C HIS A 359 -8.23 17.71 -15.33
N SER A 360 -7.05 17.46 -14.77
CA SER A 360 -6.81 16.44 -13.75
C SER A 360 -5.69 16.91 -12.81
N LEU A 361 -5.05 16.00 -12.08
CA LEU A 361 -3.89 16.32 -11.24
C LEU A 361 -2.68 15.47 -11.61
N LEU A 362 -1.52 16.12 -11.65
CA LEU A 362 -0.21 15.49 -11.66
C LEU A 362 0.37 15.52 -10.25
N PHE A 363 1.10 14.47 -9.88
CA PHE A 363 1.89 14.47 -8.66
C PHE A 363 3.29 14.95 -8.98
N ASN A 364 3.84 15.82 -8.11
CA ASN A 364 5.26 16.12 -8.14
C ASN A 364 6.04 14.85 -7.78
N GLU A 365 6.72 14.31 -8.77
CA GLU A 365 7.47 13.06 -8.63
C GLU A 365 8.68 13.28 -7.72
N LYS A 366 8.81 12.41 -6.73
CA LYS A 366 10.04 12.26 -5.94
C LYS A 366 10.80 11.07 -6.52
N PRO A 367 12.15 11.07 -6.46
CA PRO A 367 12.90 9.91 -6.90
C PRO A 367 12.52 8.69 -6.07
N ASP A 368 12.46 7.55 -6.74
CA ASP A 368 12.39 6.25 -6.09
C ASP A 368 13.80 5.88 -5.57
N TYR A 369 13.89 5.07 -4.52
CA TYR A 369 15.18 4.67 -3.94
C TYR A 369 15.42 3.17 -4.12
N SER A 370 16.51 2.85 -4.80
CA SER A 370 16.93 1.49 -5.13
C SER A 370 18.09 1.06 -4.25
N PHE A 371 17.90 -0.03 -3.51
CA PHE A 371 18.93 -0.61 -2.65
C PHE A 371 19.79 -1.57 -3.49
N LYS A 372 21.08 -1.26 -3.63
CA LYS A 372 22.07 -2.19 -4.19
C LYS A 372 22.63 -3.01 -3.04
N LEU A 373 22.36 -4.31 -3.07
CA LEU A 373 22.75 -5.26 -2.02
C LEU A 373 23.86 -6.20 -2.51
N ALA A 374 24.81 -6.49 -1.64
CA ALA A 374 25.74 -7.60 -1.83
C ALA A 374 25.01 -8.95 -1.71
N GLU A 375 25.64 -10.05 -2.15
CA GLU A 375 25.07 -11.41 -2.06
C GLU A 375 24.63 -11.81 -0.66
N ASN A 376 25.29 -11.25 0.36
CA ASN A 376 25.04 -11.53 1.76
C ASN A 376 24.00 -10.58 2.40
N GLY A 377 23.30 -9.79 1.58
CA GLY A 377 22.23 -8.87 2.00
C GLY A 377 22.70 -7.51 2.54
N LYS A 378 24.01 -7.26 2.64
CA LYS A 378 24.53 -5.95 3.08
C LYS A 378 24.25 -4.87 2.03
N VAL A 379 23.84 -3.69 2.49
CA VAL A 379 23.62 -2.52 1.62
C VAL A 379 24.97 -1.97 1.16
N GLU A 380 25.23 -2.02 -0.14
CA GLU A 380 26.40 -1.40 -0.76
C GLU A 380 26.13 0.07 -1.09
N ALA A 381 24.95 0.35 -1.64
CA ALA A 381 24.51 1.69 -1.99
C ALA A 381 22.99 1.83 -1.95
N ILE A 382 22.53 3.07 -1.76
CA ILE A 382 21.13 3.47 -1.97
C ILE A 382 21.14 4.54 -3.06
N VAL A 383 20.54 4.24 -4.20
CA VAL A 383 20.58 5.08 -5.40
C VAL A 383 19.21 5.72 -5.61
N ALA A 384 19.19 7.02 -5.88
CA ALA A 384 17.99 7.72 -6.31
C ALA A 384 17.78 7.45 -7.81
N GLU A 385 16.64 6.85 -8.14
CA GLU A 385 16.20 6.59 -9.52
C GLU A 385 15.09 7.59 -9.85
N TYR A 386 15.33 8.39 -10.88
CA TYR A 386 14.39 9.42 -11.32
C TYR A 386 13.52 8.88 -12.44
N ARG A 387 12.23 9.17 -12.37
CA ARG A 387 11.30 8.88 -13.46
C ARG A 387 11.62 9.75 -14.66
N ARG A 388 11.79 9.11 -15.80
CA ARG A 388 12.10 9.74 -17.08
C ARG A 388 10.98 9.49 -18.08
N ILE A 389 11.13 9.97 -19.30
CA ILE A 389 10.08 9.95 -20.31
C ILE A 389 9.55 8.53 -20.60
N ALA A 390 10.40 7.50 -20.56
CA ALA A 390 9.93 6.12 -20.75
C ALA A 390 9.04 5.63 -19.59
N ASN A 391 9.32 6.03 -18.35
CA ASN A 391 8.45 5.74 -17.21
C ASN A 391 7.10 6.43 -17.37
N GLN A 392 7.12 7.69 -17.83
CA GLN A 392 5.90 8.46 -18.09
C GLN A 392 5.08 7.89 -19.24
N ILE A 393 5.72 7.27 -20.25
CA ILE A 393 5.02 6.56 -21.33
C ILE A 393 4.14 5.45 -20.75
N VAL A 394 4.73 4.56 -19.96
CA VAL A 394 3.99 3.45 -19.34
C VAL A 394 2.96 3.99 -18.36
N GLU A 395 3.33 4.96 -17.51
CA GLU A 395 2.41 5.56 -16.53
C GLU A 395 1.14 6.14 -17.19
N GLU A 396 1.27 6.97 -18.23
CA GLU A 396 0.10 7.58 -18.89
C GLU A 396 -0.75 6.55 -19.63
N SER A 397 -0.13 5.55 -20.26
CA SER A 397 -0.86 4.44 -20.89
C SER A 397 -1.65 3.64 -19.86
N MET A 398 -1.06 3.30 -18.71
CA MET A 398 -1.73 2.55 -17.65
C MET A 398 -2.82 3.38 -16.96
N ILE A 399 -2.59 4.66 -16.69
CA ILE A 399 -3.61 5.56 -16.11
C ILE A 399 -4.82 5.62 -17.05
N LEU A 400 -4.60 5.82 -18.35
CA LEU A 400 -5.69 5.87 -19.32
C LEU A 400 -6.43 4.53 -19.41
N ALA A 401 -5.72 3.40 -19.46
CA ALA A 401 -6.33 2.07 -19.44
C ALA A 401 -7.18 1.84 -18.18
N ASN A 402 -6.74 2.31 -17.02
CA ASN A 402 -7.46 2.18 -15.75
C ASN A 402 -8.68 3.12 -15.65
N ILE A 403 -8.63 4.29 -16.28
CA ILE A 403 -9.83 5.14 -16.48
C ILE A 403 -10.86 4.42 -17.35
N CYS A 404 -10.40 3.79 -18.44
CA CYS A 404 -11.25 3.01 -19.35
C CYS A 404 -11.91 1.82 -18.64
N ALA A 405 -11.18 1.09 -17.80
CA ALA A 405 -11.76 0.00 -17.01
C ALA A 405 -12.80 0.51 -16.01
N ALA A 406 -12.56 1.65 -15.35
CA ALA A 406 -13.54 2.23 -14.43
C ALA A 406 -14.85 2.58 -15.15
N GLN A 407 -14.76 3.21 -16.32
CA GLN A 407 -15.93 3.53 -17.15
C GLN A 407 -16.65 2.25 -17.60
N TYR A 408 -15.91 1.27 -18.13
CA TYR A 408 -16.47 0.03 -18.64
C TYR A 408 -17.19 -0.78 -17.54
N LEU A 409 -16.56 -0.96 -16.37
CA LEU A 409 -17.14 -1.69 -15.24
C LEU A 409 -18.38 -0.99 -14.69
N ASN A 410 -18.36 0.34 -14.59
CA ASN A 410 -19.52 1.10 -14.14
C ASN A 410 -20.70 0.98 -15.10
N GLU A 411 -20.46 0.98 -16.41
CA GLU A 411 -21.51 0.87 -17.43
C GLU A 411 -22.06 -0.55 -17.60
N THR A 412 -21.18 -1.57 -17.54
CA THR A 412 -21.55 -2.95 -17.88
C THR A 412 -21.88 -3.80 -16.66
N ALA A 413 -21.07 -3.70 -15.60
CA ALA A 413 -21.17 -4.55 -14.42
C ALA A 413 -21.82 -3.86 -13.21
N GLN A 414 -21.83 -2.51 -13.20
CA GLN A 414 -22.23 -1.65 -12.06
C GLN A 414 -21.52 -2.00 -10.75
N CYS A 415 -20.36 -2.65 -10.83
CA CYS A 415 -19.49 -2.97 -9.71
C CYS A 415 -18.08 -3.27 -10.21
N GLY A 416 -17.12 -3.22 -9.30
CA GLY A 416 -15.69 -3.36 -9.55
C GLY A 416 -14.91 -3.17 -8.27
N ILE A 417 -13.59 -3.28 -8.32
CA ILE A 417 -12.72 -2.74 -7.27
C ILE A 417 -12.20 -1.40 -7.77
N PHE A 418 -12.83 -0.33 -7.31
CA PHE A 418 -12.47 1.05 -7.63
C PHE A 418 -11.47 1.57 -6.61
N ASN A 419 -10.42 2.24 -7.09
CA ASN A 419 -9.47 2.97 -6.28
C ASN A 419 -10.03 4.38 -6.07
N THR A 420 -10.35 4.75 -4.84
CA THR A 420 -11.08 5.99 -4.53
C THR A 420 -10.32 6.83 -3.52
N HIS A 421 -10.50 8.14 -3.58
CA HIS A 421 -9.89 9.08 -2.64
C HIS A 421 -10.81 10.28 -2.51
N SER A 422 -11.22 10.62 -1.28
CA SER A 422 -12.21 11.66 -1.00
C SER A 422 -11.61 13.05 -0.75
N GLY A 423 -10.30 13.23 -0.94
CA GLY A 423 -9.65 14.52 -0.71
C GLY A 423 -9.43 14.78 0.77
N PHE A 424 -10.04 15.84 1.29
CA PHE A 424 -9.98 16.18 2.71
C PHE A 424 -10.99 15.37 3.52
N ASP A 425 -10.59 14.94 4.72
CA ASP A 425 -11.53 14.38 5.69
C ASP A 425 -12.60 15.43 6.01
N GLN A 426 -13.87 15.03 6.03
CA GLN A 426 -15.00 15.92 6.26
C GLN A 426 -14.85 16.72 7.56
N LYS A 427 -14.29 16.14 8.62
CA LYS A 427 -14.06 16.84 9.90
C LYS A 427 -12.94 17.89 9.82
N ASN A 428 -12.09 17.80 8.81
CA ASN A 428 -10.92 18.65 8.61
C ASN A 428 -11.13 19.75 7.56
N LEU A 429 -12.25 19.75 6.82
CA LEU A 429 -12.53 20.74 5.77
C LEU A 429 -12.42 22.19 6.26
N ALA A 430 -13.04 22.50 7.40
CA ALA A 430 -12.97 23.84 7.99
C ALA A 430 -11.54 24.24 8.37
N ALA A 431 -10.74 23.29 8.88
CA ALA A 431 -9.34 23.53 9.22
C ALA A 431 -8.47 23.72 7.97
N ALA A 432 -8.73 22.96 6.91
CA ALA A 432 -8.07 23.10 5.62
C ALA A 432 -8.40 24.47 4.98
N GLN A 433 -9.67 24.87 4.97
CA GLN A 433 -10.10 26.19 4.51
C GLN A 433 -9.41 27.31 5.30
N GLN A 434 -9.44 27.26 6.63
CA GLN A 434 -8.79 28.27 7.46
C GLN A 434 -7.29 28.35 7.18
N PHE A 435 -6.63 27.20 7.00
CA PHE A 435 -5.22 27.16 6.61
C PHE A 435 -5.00 27.83 5.26
N LEU A 436 -5.72 27.43 4.21
CA LEU A 436 -5.59 28.01 2.86
C LEU A 436 -5.79 29.53 2.87
N LEU A 437 -6.84 30.02 3.53
CA LEU A 437 -7.10 31.46 3.66
C LEU A 437 -5.96 32.16 4.40
N SER A 438 -5.46 31.59 5.49
CA SER A 438 -4.36 32.19 6.25
C SER A 438 -3.04 32.33 5.47
N GLN A 439 -2.86 31.50 4.44
CA GLN A 439 -1.63 31.49 3.64
C GLN A 439 -1.76 32.27 2.32
N LEU A 440 -2.97 32.30 1.72
CA LEU A 440 -3.17 32.80 0.36
C LEU A 440 -4.04 34.07 0.28
N ALA A 441 -4.84 34.35 1.32
CA ALA A 441 -5.73 35.50 1.32
C ALA A 441 -5.00 36.80 1.66
N ASN A 442 -5.40 37.86 0.98
CA ASN A 442 -5.06 39.26 1.25
C ASN A 442 -6.32 40.11 1.13
N GLU A 443 -6.22 41.41 1.43
CA GLU A 443 -7.38 42.32 1.44
C GLU A 443 -8.12 42.38 0.09
N GLU A 444 -7.45 42.10 -1.03
CA GLU A 444 -8.02 42.20 -2.38
C GLU A 444 -8.72 40.91 -2.83
N ASN A 445 -8.29 39.74 -2.37
CA ASN A 445 -8.77 38.43 -2.85
C ASN A 445 -9.52 37.60 -1.80
N GLU A 446 -9.65 38.07 -0.55
CA GLU A 446 -10.19 37.28 0.55
C GLU A 446 -11.63 36.79 0.30
N ALA A 447 -12.49 37.64 -0.27
CA ALA A 447 -13.87 37.28 -0.56
C ALA A 447 -13.95 36.14 -1.59
N ASP A 448 -13.20 36.27 -2.69
CA ASP A 448 -13.13 35.27 -3.76
C ASP A 448 -12.57 33.94 -3.26
N LEU A 449 -11.51 33.98 -2.44
CA LEU A 449 -10.91 32.76 -1.89
C LEU A 449 -11.79 32.10 -0.82
N LYS A 450 -12.57 32.87 -0.05
CA LYS A 450 -13.55 32.30 0.90
C LYS A 450 -14.62 31.49 0.20
N GLU A 451 -15.11 31.97 -0.94
CA GLU A 451 -16.05 31.23 -1.77
C GLU A 451 -15.37 30.04 -2.45
N ARG A 452 -14.24 30.27 -3.14
CA ARG A 452 -13.52 29.22 -3.89
C ARG A 452 -13.08 28.06 -3.01
N TYR A 453 -12.59 28.35 -1.81
CA TYR A 453 -12.12 27.35 -0.83
C TYR A 453 -13.13 27.10 0.28
N SER A 454 -14.43 27.33 0.03
CA SER A 454 -15.48 26.92 0.96
C SER A 454 -15.39 25.43 1.25
N SER A 455 -15.86 25.01 2.42
CA SER A 455 -15.87 23.59 2.79
C SER A 455 -16.70 22.76 1.80
N GLU A 456 -17.77 23.35 1.27
CA GLU A 456 -18.62 22.76 0.23
C GLU A 456 -17.84 22.55 -1.07
N ASN A 457 -17.11 23.55 -1.54
CA ASN A 457 -16.33 23.45 -2.78
C ASN A 457 -15.14 22.50 -2.63
N LEU A 458 -14.40 22.58 -1.53
CA LEU A 458 -13.26 21.68 -1.25
C LEU A 458 -13.67 20.21 -1.09
N ALA A 459 -14.94 19.94 -0.77
CA ALA A 459 -15.50 18.59 -0.72
C ALA A 459 -15.88 18.04 -2.10
N THR A 460 -15.80 18.84 -3.16
CA THR A 460 -16.04 18.40 -4.55
C THR A 460 -14.73 18.13 -5.27
N LEU A 461 -14.75 17.22 -6.25
CA LEU A 461 -13.59 16.92 -7.08
C LEU A 461 -13.08 18.18 -7.81
N GLU A 462 -13.99 18.96 -8.38
CA GLU A 462 -13.67 20.18 -9.12
C GLU A 462 -13.02 21.23 -8.23
N GLY A 463 -13.61 21.53 -7.07
CA GLY A 463 -13.05 22.50 -6.12
C GLY A 463 -11.70 22.04 -5.54
N TYR A 464 -11.53 20.74 -5.28
CA TYR A 464 -10.24 20.20 -4.86
C TYR A 464 -9.17 20.33 -5.95
N CYS A 465 -9.49 19.93 -7.18
CA CYS A 465 -8.58 20.07 -8.32
C CYS A 465 -8.20 21.54 -8.55
N ARG A 466 -9.19 22.44 -8.49
CA ARG A 466 -8.95 23.87 -8.64
C ARG A 466 -8.02 24.42 -7.57
N MET A 467 -8.24 24.03 -6.30
CA MET A 467 -7.35 24.40 -5.20
C MET A 467 -5.93 23.88 -5.43
N ARG A 468 -5.76 22.62 -5.86
CA ARG A 468 -4.45 22.05 -6.18
C ARG A 468 -3.76 22.84 -7.30
N GLN A 469 -4.48 23.18 -8.36
CA GLN A 469 -3.96 23.98 -9.47
C GLN A 469 -3.60 25.41 -9.05
N ASP A 470 -4.33 26.01 -8.12
CA ASP A 470 -4.02 27.35 -7.59
C ASP A 470 -2.73 27.33 -6.73
N ILE A 471 -2.43 26.23 -6.01
CA ILE A 471 -1.20 26.11 -5.20
C ILE A 471 0.02 25.55 -5.94
N GLU A 472 -0.18 24.82 -7.04
CA GLU A 472 0.89 24.18 -7.83
C GLU A 472 2.02 25.14 -8.24
N PRO A 473 1.75 26.40 -8.68
CA PRO A 473 2.81 27.33 -9.09
C PRO A 473 3.59 27.94 -7.92
N ILE A 474 3.16 27.72 -6.67
CA ILE A 474 3.80 28.30 -5.49
C ILE A 474 5.04 27.45 -5.16
N GLU A 475 6.20 28.09 -5.15
CA GLU A 475 7.47 27.39 -4.91
C GLU A 475 7.51 26.71 -3.53
N GLY A 476 7.91 25.43 -3.53
CA GLY A 476 8.24 24.64 -2.36
C GLY A 476 7.11 23.76 -1.82
N ASP A 477 7.49 22.74 -1.05
CA ASP A 477 6.56 21.70 -0.56
C ASP A 477 5.75 22.12 0.68
N TYR A 478 5.88 23.35 1.18
CA TYR A 478 5.31 23.74 2.48
C TYR A 478 3.78 23.58 2.51
N LEU A 479 3.07 24.16 1.55
CA LEU A 479 1.60 24.10 1.51
C LEU A 479 1.13 22.65 1.39
N GLU A 480 1.75 21.87 0.50
CA GLU A 480 1.43 20.46 0.32
C GLU A 480 1.65 19.65 1.61
N LEU A 481 2.82 19.74 2.24
CA LEU A 481 3.15 19.02 3.47
C LEU A 481 2.22 19.39 4.63
N ARG A 482 1.78 20.65 4.69
CA ARG A 482 0.83 21.11 5.71
C ARG A 482 -0.57 20.59 5.44
N LEU A 483 -1.03 20.59 4.19
CA LEU A 483 -2.35 20.10 3.79
C LEU A 483 -2.51 18.58 3.95
N ARG A 484 -1.43 17.80 3.80
CA ARG A 484 -1.47 16.33 3.95
C ARG A 484 -2.11 15.84 5.24
N ARG A 485 -1.98 16.59 6.35
CA ARG A 485 -2.58 16.23 7.66
C ARG A 485 -4.12 16.24 7.65
N TYR A 486 -4.73 16.91 6.69
CA TYR A 486 -6.18 17.07 6.57
C TYR A 486 -6.79 16.05 5.59
N LEU A 487 -5.96 15.37 4.80
CA LEU A 487 -6.40 14.43 3.75
C LEU A 487 -6.83 13.08 4.34
N THR A 488 -7.74 12.41 3.63
CA THR A 488 -7.98 10.98 3.79
C THR A 488 -6.90 10.15 3.06
N PHE A 489 -6.84 8.86 3.34
CA PHE A 489 -6.07 7.90 2.54
C PHE A 489 -6.91 7.39 1.36
N ALA A 490 -6.28 6.90 0.31
CA ALA A 490 -6.98 6.19 -0.76
C ALA A 490 -7.51 4.85 -0.24
N GLU A 491 -8.68 4.44 -0.73
CA GLU A 491 -9.40 3.25 -0.30
C GLU A 491 -10.03 2.53 -1.50
N PHE A 492 -10.29 1.23 -1.35
CA PHE A 492 -11.04 0.45 -2.33
C PHE A 492 -12.54 0.54 -2.05
N LYS A 493 -13.36 0.60 -3.11
CA LYS A 493 -14.83 0.51 -3.03
C LYS A 493 -15.37 -0.42 -4.10
N ALA A 494 -16.51 -1.05 -3.81
CA ALA A 494 -17.24 -1.89 -4.77
C ALA A 494 -17.94 -1.07 -5.87
N GLU A 495 -18.16 0.23 -5.63
CA GLU A 495 -18.87 1.15 -6.51
C GLU A 495 -17.98 2.30 -6.96
N LEU A 496 -18.32 2.86 -8.13
CA LEU A 496 -17.59 3.99 -8.71
C LEU A 496 -17.61 5.19 -7.77
N ALA A 497 -16.44 5.68 -7.41
CA ALA A 497 -16.30 6.96 -6.73
C ALA A 497 -15.05 7.72 -7.22
N PRO A 498 -15.00 9.05 -7.02
CA PRO A 498 -13.86 9.86 -7.44
C PRO A 498 -12.55 9.49 -6.76
N HIS A 499 -11.45 9.79 -7.44
CA HIS A 499 -10.11 9.76 -6.90
C HIS A 499 -9.52 11.18 -6.90
N PHE A 500 -9.73 11.91 -5.81
CA PHE A 500 -9.35 13.33 -5.69
C PHE A 500 -7.87 13.55 -5.89
N GLY A 501 -7.00 12.70 -5.32
CA GLY A 501 -5.55 12.81 -5.51
C GLY A 501 -5.10 12.73 -6.98
N LEU A 502 -5.86 12.04 -7.83
CA LEU A 502 -5.58 11.94 -9.27
C LEU A 502 -6.40 12.95 -10.07
N GLY A 503 -7.36 13.65 -9.47
CA GLY A 503 -8.30 14.49 -10.22
C GLY A 503 -9.14 13.71 -11.23
N LEU A 504 -9.61 12.51 -10.87
CA LEU A 504 -10.38 11.62 -11.75
C LEU A 504 -11.76 11.30 -11.16
N ALA A 505 -12.80 11.27 -12.00
CA ALA A 505 -14.16 10.92 -11.58
C ALA A 505 -14.33 9.43 -11.24
N GLY A 506 -13.43 8.58 -11.74
CA GLY A 506 -13.42 7.15 -11.50
C GLY A 506 -12.11 6.52 -11.91
N TYR A 507 -11.62 5.57 -11.12
CA TYR A 507 -10.35 4.90 -11.36
C TYR A 507 -10.41 3.45 -10.85
N ALA A 508 -10.16 2.48 -11.73
CA ALA A 508 -10.18 1.06 -11.39
C ALA A 508 -8.96 0.40 -12.03
N THR A 509 -8.11 -0.23 -11.21
CA THR A 509 -6.89 -0.83 -11.72
C THR A 509 -7.17 -2.24 -12.25
N TRP A 510 -6.65 -2.53 -13.42
CA TRP A 510 -6.67 -3.87 -14.02
C TRP A 510 -5.34 -4.20 -14.71
N THR A 511 -4.35 -3.32 -14.61
CA THR A 511 -3.11 -3.34 -15.37
C THR A 511 -1.96 -4.04 -14.65
N SER A 512 -2.19 -4.66 -13.49
CA SER A 512 -1.14 -5.40 -12.77
C SER A 512 -1.65 -6.66 -12.05
N PRO A 513 -2.39 -7.55 -12.74
CA PRO A 513 -3.03 -8.71 -12.12
C PRO A 513 -2.04 -9.78 -11.63
N ILE A 514 -0.78 -9.79 -12.09
CA ILE A 514 0.23 -10.72 -11.56
C ILE A 514 0.58 -10.39 -10.10
N ARG A 515 0.48 -9.10 -9.72
CA ARG A 515 0.95 -8.58 -8.44
C ARG A 515 -0.12 -7.85 -7.61
N LYS A 516 -1.36 -7.76 -8.10
CA LYS A 516 -2.50 -7.17 -7.40
C LYS A 516 -3.75 -8.03 -7.56
N TYR A 517 -4.29 -8.52 -6.46
CA TYR A 517 -5.50 -9.34 -6.46
C TYR A 517 -6.73 -8.52 -6.88
N SER A 518 -6.75 -7.21 -6.57
CA SER A 518 -7.80 -6.30 -7.05
C SER A 518 -7.95 -6.30 -8.57
N ASP A 519 -6.81 -6.37 -9.26
CA ASP A 519 -6.76 -6.35 -10.72
C ASP A 519 -7.22 -7.69 -11.28
N MET A 520 -6.93 -8.82 -10.61
CA MET A 520 -7.52 -10.13 -10.96
C MET A 520 -9.05 -10.13 -10.83
N VAL A 521 -9.59 -9.50 -9.78
CA VAL A 521 -11.05 -9.37 -9.61
C VAL A 521 -11.64 -8.54 -10.76
N ASN A 522 -11.04 -7.40 -11.08
CA ASN A 522 -11.48 -6.56 -12.20
C ASN A 522 -11.35 -7.29 -13.56
N HIS A 523 -10.30 -8.10 -13.77
CA HIS A 523 -10.18 -8.98 -14.95
C HIS A 523 -11.37 -9.92 -15.09
N ARG A 524 -11.75 -10.62 -14.01
CA ARG A 524 -12.90 -11.53 -14.01
C ARG A 524 -14.20 -10.79 -14.30
N LEU A 525 -14.41 -9.62 -13.70
CA LEU A 525 -15.61 -8.81 -13.93
C LEU A 525 -15.69 -8.33 -15.38
N ILE A 526 -14.59 -7.83 -15.95
CA ILE A 526 -14.54 -7.42 -17.36
C ILE A 526 -14.87 -8.62 -18.26
N LYS A 527 -14.23 -9.77 -18.05
CA LYS A 527 -14.48 -11.00 -18.83
C LYS A 527 -15.90 -11.54 -18.71
N ALA A 528 -16.52 -11.44 -17.52
CA ALA A 528 -17.90 -11.82 -17.32
C ALA A 528 -18.84 -10.92 -18.14
N SER A 529 -18.58 -9.61 -18.17
CA SER A 529 -19.32 -8.65 -19.00
C SER A 529 -19.16 -8.90 -20.52
N LEU A 530 -18.01 -9.41 -20.97
CA LEU A 530 -17.81 -9.78 -22.39
C LEU A 530 -18.69 -10.95 -22.84
N THR A 531 -19.00 -11.88 -21.93
CA THR A 531 -19.70 -13.14 -22.24
C THR A 531 -21.11 -13.23 -21.66
N THR A 532 -21.61 -12.15 -21.03
CA THR A 532 -22.90 -12.12 -20.30
C THR A 532 -23.00 -13.22 -19.23
N GLN A 533 -21.87 -13.61 -18.64
CA GLN A 533 -21.83 -14.57 -17.54
C GLN A 533 -22.25 -13.90 -16.22
N GLN A 534 -22.81 -14.68 -15.30
CA GLN A 534 -23.12 -14.19 -13.95
C GLN A 534 -21.84 -13.98 -13.13
N TYR A 535 -21.79 -12.89 -12.36
CA TYR A 535 -20.67 -12.56 -11.48
C TYR A 535 -21.17 -12.13 -10.10
N GLN A 536 -20.31 -12.22 -9.09
CA GLN A 536 -20.60 -11.75 -7.73
C GLN A 536 -20.05 -10.34 -7.53
N LYS A 537 -20.90 -9.41 -7.09
CA LYS A 537 -20.48 -8.07 -6.69
C LYS A 537 -19.47 -8.15 -5.53
N PRO A 538 -18.30 -7.47 -5.60
CA PRO A 538 -17.39 -7.36 -4.47
C PRO A 538 -18.09 -6.74 -3.25
N ALA A 539 -17.77 -7.23 -2.04
CA ALA A 539 -18.19 -6.58 -0.81
C ALA A 539 -17.22 -5.44 -0.46
N ASP A 540 -17.74 -4.37 0.14
CA ASP A 540 -16.93 -3.24 0.65
C ASP A 540 -16.05 -3.63 1.84
#